data_AF-A0A2P9HLT0-F1
#
_entry.id   AF-A0A2P9HLT0-F1
#
_cell.length_a   1.000
_cell.length_b   1.000
_cell.length_c   1.000
_cell.angle_alpha   90.00
_cell.angle_beta   90.00
_cell.angle_gamma   90.00
#
_symmetry.space_group_name_H-M   'P 1'
#
loop_
_entity.id
_entity.type
_entity.pdbx_description
1 polymer ?
#
loop_
_entity_poly.entity_id
_entity_poly.type
_entity_poly.pdbx_seq_one_letter_code
_entity_poly.pdbx_strand_id
1 'polypeptide(L)'
;MVYVSAKKMNPHPIHPSHTTADQIRDAFMHIKWQLVRKGWKTEDFTGLLGIPRQSWYQYGHKLESAGYRQISADALDMLRQETAQEIVALVDGYHDPFGRERDTWTIGDLTTKSRTRALYRAALTGEAVVPGVQNKHADNLSDDEALMMRWFQAAKQASREQLVAATGLSKYDVGRVGMHACKWGIPPVAEWVDNLERTIGV
;
A
#
# COMPACT_ATOMS: atom_id res chain seq x y z
N MET A 1 -0.42 9.93 -34.87
CA MET A 1 -1.26 10.42 -33.75
C MET A 1 -1.75 9.21 -32.97
N VAL A 2 -1.06 8.87 -31.86
CA VAL A 2 -1.40 7.68 -31.07
C VAL A 2 -2.62 8.02 -30.22
N TYR A 3 -3.76 7.38 -30.52
CA TYR A 3 -4.97 7.46 -29.70
C TYR A 3 -4.69 6.76 -28.37
N VAL A 4 -4.24 7.50 -27.36
CA VAL A 4 -4.20 7.03 -25.98
C VAL A 4 -5.64 7.03 -25.48
N SER A 5 -6.25 5.85 -25.37
CA SER A 5 -7.57 5.69 -24.78
C SER A 5 -7.63 6.41 -23.43
N ALA A 6 -8.51 7.41 -23.32
CA ALA A 6 -8.76 8.21 -22.11
C ALA A 6 -9.13 7.38 -20.86
N LYS A 7 -9.34 6.06 -21.01
CA LYS A 7 -9.63 5.12 -19.91
C LYS A 7 -8.38 4.59 -19.18
N LYS A 8 -7.16 4.89 -19.64
CA LYS A 8 -5.92 4.30 -19.06
C LYS A 8 -5.10 5.24 -18.18
N MET A 9 -5.29 6.56 -18.26
CA MET A 9 -4.58 7.49 -17.40
C MET A 9 -5.37 7.71 -16.12
N ASN A 10 -4.66 7.66 -14.99
CA ASN A 10 -5.23 8.07 -13.71
C ASN A 10 -5.67 9.54 -13.85
N PRO A 11 -6.96 9.86 -13.64
CA PRO A 11 -7.47 11.21 -13.84
C PRO A 11 -7.07 12.18 -12.71
N HIS A 12 -6.32 11.72 -11.71
CA HIS A 12 -5.93 12.51 -10.53
C HIS A 12 -4.41 12.68 -10.44
N PRO A 13 -3.89 13.85 -10.09
CA PRO A 13 -2.45 14.04 -9.91
C PRO A 13 -1.92 13.21 -8.74
N ILE A 14 -0.66 12.75 -8.85
CA ILE A 14 0.08 12.14 -7.74
C ILE A 14 1.03 13.21 -7.21
N HIS A 15 0.95 13.48 -5.91
CA HIS A 15 1.77 14.49 -5.26
C HIS A 15 2.96 13.83 -4.55
N PRO A 16 4.14 14.48 -4.54
CA PRO A 16 5.29 13.98 -3.78
C PRO A 16 5.04 14.02 -2.27
N SER A 17 4.23 14.98 -1.80
CA SER A 17 3.82 15.15 -0.40
C SER A 17 2.36 15.57 -0.30
N HIS A 18 1.73 15.34 0.85
CA HIS A 18 0.32 15.64 1.09
C HIS A 18 0.15 16.60 2.28
N THR A 19 0.40 17.89 2.05
CA THR A 19 0.35 18.94 3.07
C THR A 19 -0.93 19.77 3.02
N THR A 20 -1.62 19.80 1.87
CA THR A 20 -2.88 20.54 1.70
C THR A 20 -4.09 19.62 1.57
N ALA A 21 -5.28 20.16 1.87
CA ALA A 21 -6.53 19.41 1.75
C ALA A 21 -6.77 18.89 0.32
N ASP A 22 -6.44 19.68 -0.70
CA ASP A 22 -6.57 19.28 -2.10
C ASP A 22 -5.61 18.16 -2.49
N GLN A 23 -4.37 18.19 -2.00
CA GLN A 23 -3.41 17.10 -2.23
C GLN A 23 -3.90 15.81 -1.59
N ILE A 24 -4.48 15.89 -0.39
CA ILE A 24 -5.03 14.72 0.33
C ILE A 24 -6.26 14.17 -0.41
N ARG A 25 -7.15 15.05 -0.91
CA ARG A 25 -8.26 14.66 -1.77
C ARG A 25 -7.78 13.95 -3.03
N ASP A 26 -6.77 14.49 -3.70
CA ASP A 26 -6.22 13.90 -4.93
C ASP A 26 -5.60 12.53 -4.66
N ALA A 27 -4.89 12.37 -3.53
CA ALA A 27 -4.37 11.09 -3.08
C ALA A 27 -5.49 10.07 -2.83
N PHE A 28 -6.55 10.49 -2.12
CA PHE A 28 -7.73 9.66 -1.90
C PHE A 28 -8.38 9.23 -3.22
N MET A 29 -8.56 10.16 -4.15
CA MET A 29 -9.17 9.90 -5.45
C MET A 29 -8.29 9.00 -6.33
N HIS A 30 -6.96 9.15 -6.27
CA HIS A 30 -6.02 8.26 -6.92
C HIS A 30 -6.20 6.82 -6.44
N ILE A 31 -6.16 6.62 -5.13
CA ILE A 31 -6.29 5.30 -4.48
C ILE A 31 -7.65 4.68 -4.78
N LYS A 32 -8.73 5.47 -4.63
CA LYS A 32 -10.09 5.06 -4.99
C LYS A 32 -10.16 4.61 -6.46
N TRP A 33 -9.57 5.35 -7.39
CA TRP A 33 -9.59 5.01 -8.81
C TRP A 33 -8.89 3.67 -9.10
N GLN A 34 -7.76 3.40 -8.45
CA GLN A 34 -7.05 2.12 -8.59
C GLN A 34 -7.93 0.95 -8.14
N LEU A 35 -8.57 1.07 -6.98
CA LEU A 35 -9.44 0.03 -6.43
C LEU A 35 -10.72 -0.15 -7.28
N VAL A 36 -11.34 0.93 -7.77
CA VAL A 36 -12.49 0.85 -8.68
C VAL A 36 -12.13 0.13 -9.99
N ARG A 37 -10.92 0.33 -10.52
CA ARG A 37 -10.45 -0.42 -11.71
C ARG A 37 -10.29 -1.92 -11.45
N LYS A 38 -10.21 -2.32 -10.19
CA LYS A 38 -10.20 -3.72 -9.74
C LYS A 38 -11.60 -4.26 -9.43
N GLY A 39 -12.64 -3.46 -9.64
CA GLY A 39 -14.03 -3.85 -9.45
C GLY A 39 -14.62 -3.47 -8.09
N TRP A 40 -13.88 -2.73 -7.25
CA TRP A 40 -14.41 -2.24 -5.98
C TRP A 40 -15.64 -1.35 -6.17
N LYS A 41 -16.64 -1.59 -5.33
CA LYS A 41 -17.88 -0.84 -5.22
C LYS A 41 -17.90 -0.05 -3.92
N THR A 42 -18.92 0.79 -3.78
CA THR A 42 -19.07 1.66 -2.60
C THR A 42 -19.13 0.84 -1.30
N GLU A 43 -19.79 -0.32 -1.37
CA GLU A 43 -19.97 -1.25 -0.27
C GLU A 43 -18.63 -1.77 0.26
N ASP A 44 -17.68 -2.08 -0.63
CA ASP A 44 -16.33 -2.54 -0.27
C ASP A 44 -15.56 -1.45 0.49
N PHE A 45 -15.62 -0.21 0.00
CA PHE A 45 -14.99 0.94 0.67
C PHE A 45 -15.59 1.19 2.06
N THR A 46 -16.92 1.19 2.17
CA THR A 46 -17.61 1.43 3.45
C THR A 46 -17.38 0.28 4.43
N GLY A 47 -17.33 -0.95 3.94
CA GLY A 47 -17.07 -2.14 4.73
C GLY A 47 -15.66 -2.15 5.29
N LEU A 48 -14.65 -1.89 4.44
CA LEU A 48 -13.25 -1.81 4.87
C LEU A 48 -13.04 -0.70 5.90
N LEU A 49 -13.60 0.49 5.66
CA LEU A 49 -13.41 1.64 6.55
C LEU A 49 -14.29 1.61 7.80
N GLY A 50 -15.28 0.71 7.88
CA GLY A 50 -16.24 0.65 8.99
C GLY A 50 -17.10 1.91 9.11
N ILE A 51 -17.42 2.58 7.99
CA ILE A 51 -18.17 3.85 7.99
C ILE A 51 -19.52 3.72 7.26
N PRO A 52 -20.51 4.55 7.62
CA PRO A 52 -21.75 4.64 6.85
C PRO A 52 -21.51 5.18 5.42
N ARG A 53 -22.34 4.72 4.48
CA ARG A 53 -22.33 5.17 3.07
C ARG A 53 -22.47 6.68 2.92
N GLN A 54 -23.23 7.33 3.81
CA GLN A 54 -23.37 8.79 3.80
C GLN A 54 -22.04 9.49 4.09
N SER A 55 -21.25 8.99 5.05
CA SER A 55 -19.93 9.53 5.38
C SER A 55 -18.95 9.35 4.22
N TRP A 56 -19.00 8.21 3.53
CA TRP A 56 -18.19 7.99 2.32
C TRP A 56 -18.44 9.05 1.25
N TYR A 57 -19.70 9.41 1.00
CA TYR A 57 -20.03 10.42 0.00
C TYR A 57 -19.55 11.82 0.37
N GLN A 58 -19.38 12.10 1.66
CA GLN A 58 -18.85 13.37 2.15
C GLN A 58 -17.34 13.53 1.94
N TYR A 59 -16.57 12.45 1.71
CA TYR A 59 -15.11 12.52 1.57
C TYR A 59 -14.59 13.07 0.23
N GLY A 60 -15.43 13.76 -0.53
CA GLY A 60 -14.98 14.33 -1.80
C GLY A 60 -14.70 13.25 -2.83
N HIS A 61 -15.52 12.20 -2.88
CA HIS A 61 -15.41 11.07 -3.78
C HIS A 61 -15.58 11.43 -5.28
N LYS A 62 -15.70 12.73 -5.62
CA LYS A 62 -15.71 13.31 -6.96
C LYS A 62 -15.03 14.68 -6.93
N LEU A 63 -14.43 15.10 -8.04
CA LEU A 63 -13.66 16.35 -8.13
C LEU A 63 -14.53 17.60 -7.87
N GLU A 64 -15.79 17.55 -8.28
CA GLU A 64 -16.77 18.62 -8.13
C GLU A 64 -17.40 18.72 -6.74
N SER A 65 -16.99 17.87 -5.78
CA SER A 65 -17.56 17.88 -4.44
C SER A 65 -17.14 19.14 -3.69
N ALA A 66 -17.95 20.20 -3.71
CA ALA A 66 -17.71 21.38 -2.88
C ALA A 66 -17.98 21.06 -1.39
N GLY A 67 -17.18 21.63 -0.48
CA GLY A 67 -17.38 21.44 0.97
C GLY A 67 -17.14 20.01 1.46
N TYR A 68 -16.32 19.24 0.76
CA TYR A 68 -15.99 17.87 1.15
C TYR A 68 -15.30 17.80 2.52
N ARG A 69 -15.60 16.75 3.28
CA ARG A 69 -14.86 16.42 4.48
C ARG A 69 -13.55 15.76 4.09
N GLN A 70 -12.45 16.19 4.68
CA GLN A 70 -11.17 15.51 4.47
C GLN A 70 -11.21 14.11 5.10
N ILE A 71 -10.80 13.08 4.34
CA ILE A 71 -10.61 11.72 4.85
C ILE A 71 -9.52 11.73 5.93
N SER A 72 -9.64 10.90 6.98
CA SER A 72 -8.57 10.77 7.97
C SER A 72 -7.33 10.08 7.39
N ALA A 73 -6.16 10.33 8.00
CA ALA A 73 -4.92 9.67 7.58
C ALA A 73 -5.00 8.15 7.73
N ASP A 74 -5.58 7.64 8.82
CA ASP A 74 -5.74 6.20 9.05
C ASP A 74 -6.62 5.54 7.99
N ALA A 75 -7.76 6.15 7.66
CA ALA A 75 -8.65 5.63 6.63
C ALA A 75 -7.97 5.64 5.24
N LEU A 76 -7.21 6.68 4.92
CA LEU A 76 -6.45 6.72 3.67
C LEU A 76 -5.35 5.65 3.63
N ASP A 77 -4.69 5.40 4.76
CA ASP A 77 -3.64 4.39 4.86
C ASP A 77 -4.20 2.96 4.73
N MET A 78 -5.38 2.68 5.29
CA MET A 78 -6.09 1.41 5.06
C MET A 78 -6.36 1.17 3.57
N LEU A 79 -6.87 2.19 2.86
CA LEU A 79 -7.11 2.08 1.42
C LEU A 79 -5.81 1.92 0.61
N ARG A 80 -4.71 2.57 1.05
CA ARG A 80 -3.39 2.43 0.43
C ARG A 80 -2.82 1.03 0.60
N GLN A 81 -2.91 0.46 1.80
CA GLN A 81 -2.48 -0.93 2.07
C GLN A 81 -3.20 -1.91 1.15
N GLU A 82 -4.50 -1.71 0.96
CA GLU A 82 -5.29 -2.57 0.10
C GLU A 82 -4.95 -2.39 -1.39
N THR A 83 -4.74 -1.15 -1.81
CA THR A 83 -4.25 -0.85 -3.17
C THR A 83 -2.86 -1.43 -3.40
N ALA A 84 -1.99 -1.40 -2.39
CA ALA A 84 -0.64 -1.92 -2.48
C ALA A 84 -0.64 -3.43 -2.72
N GLN A 85 -1.45 -4.19 -1.97
CA GLN A 85 -1.62 -5.63 -2.17
C GLN A 85 -2.05 -5.98 -3.61
N GLU A 86 -2.95 -5.19 -4.19
CA GLU A 86 -3.40 -5.34 -5.59
C GLU A 86 -2.31 -5.01 -6.62
N ILE A 87 -1.46 -4.02 -6.35
CA ILE A 87 -0.36 -3.64 -7.25
C ILE A 87 0.74 -4.69 -7.23
N VAL A 88 1.22 -5.10 -6.05
CA VAL A 88 2.34 -6.06 -5.91
C VAL A 88 1.99 -7.45 -6.44
N ALA A 89 0.70 -7.79 -6.48
CA ALA A 89 0.21 -9.00 -7.13
C ALA A 89 0.52 -9.04 -8.64
N LEU A 90 0.62 -7.87 -9.29
CA LEU A 90 0.84 -7.77 -10.74
C LEU A 90 2.33 -7.68 -11.11
N VAL A 91 3.19 -7.20 -10.21
CA VAL A 91 4.61 -6.94 -10.50
C VAL A 91 5.33 -8.23 -10.91
N ASP A 92 5.15 -9.30 -10.13
CA ASP A 92 5.77 -10.61 -10.42
C ASP A 92 4.78 -11.60 -11.07
N GLY A 93 3.50 -11.20 -11.19
CA GLY A 93 2.40 -12.04 -11.62
C GLY A 93 2.34 -12.32 -13.13
N TYR A 94 3.33 -11.89 -13.92
CA TYR A 94 3.33 -12.16 -15.37
C TYR A 94 3.23 -13.67 -15.61
N HIS A 95 2.26 -14.04 -16.45
CA HIS A 95 2.06 -15.42 -16.90
C HIS A 95 3.35 -15.88 -17.59
N ASP A 96 3.98 -16.94 -17.08
CA ASP A 96 5.07 -17.58 -17.82
C ASP A 96 4.44 -18.23 -19.06
N PRO A 97 4.70 -17.72 -20.28
CA PRO A 97 4.08 -18.25 -21.49
C PRO A 97 4.55 -19.67 -21.80
N PHE A 98 5.56 -20.18 -21.10
CA PHE A 98 6.14 -21.50 -21.28
C PHE A 98 5.70 -22.52 -20.21
N GLY A 99 4.80 -22.14 -19.29
CA GLY A 99 4.20 -23.07 -18.33
C GLY A 99 5.20 -23.74 -17.37
N ARG A 100 6.35 -23.13 -17.09
CA ARG A 100 7.32 -23.71 -16.15
C ARG A 100 6.78 -23.64 -14.73
N GLU A 101 7.15 -24.62 -13.90
CA GLU A 101 6.95 -24.52 -12.46
C GLU A 101 7.65 -23.25 -11.96
N ARG A 102 6.85 -22.32 -11.41
CA ARG A 102 7.32 -21.10 -10.77
C ARG A 102 7.33 -21.33 -9.28
N ASP A 103 8.29 -20.67 -8.62
CA ASP A 103 8.35 -20.60 -7.17
C ASP A 103 7.01 -20.09 -6.61
N THR A 104 6.62 -20.67 -5.48
CA THR A 104 5.38 -20.38 -4.77
C THR A 104 5.69 -20.04 -3.32
N TRP A 105 4.88 -19.15 -2.75
CA TRP A 105 4.95 -18.76 -1.35
C TRP A 105 3.54 -18.74 -0.76
N THR A 106 3.41 -19.23 0.47
CA THR A 106 2.16 -19.27 1.22
C THR A 106 2.27 -18.38 2.45
N ILE A 107 1.26 -17.56 2.71
CA ILE A 107 1.19 -16.56 3.78
C ILE A 107 -0.23 -16.59 4.32
N GLY A 108 -0.44 -17.22 5.48
CA GLY A 108 -1.78 -17.48 5.98
C GLY A 108 -2.61 -18.29 4.98
N ASP A 109 -3.70 -17.70 4.50
CA ASP A 109 -4.60 -18.25 3.48
C ASP A 109 -4.20 -17.92 2.03
N LEU A 110 -3.25 -17.01 1.84
CA LEU A 110 -2.80 -16.58 0.51
C LEU A 110 -1.68 -17.48 0.00
N THR A 111 -1.93 -18.17 -1.12
CA THR A 111 -0.86 -18.77 -1.94
C THR A 111 -0.58 -17.89 -3.15
N THR A 112 0.68 -17.52 -3.38
CA THR A 112 1.07 -16.64 -4.48
C THR A 112 2.37 -17.07 -5.16
N LYS A 113 2.52 -16.69 -6.45
CA LYS A 113 3.75 -16.83 -7.24
C LYS A 113 4.54 -15.51 -7.32
N SER A 114 4.16 -14.52 -6.52
CA SER A 114 4.81 -13.21 -6.41
C SER A 114 5.50 -13.11 -5.06
N ARG A 115 6.85 -13.13 -5.07
CA ARG A 115 7.66 -12.94 -3.86
C ARG A 115 7.39 -11.57 -3.24
N THR A 116 7.28 -10.53 -4.05
CA THR A 116 6.97 -9.19 -3.56
C THR A 116 5.62 -9.16 -2.84
N ARG A 117 4.59 -9.81 -3.40
CA ARG A 117 3.29 -9.93 -2.74
C ARG A 117 3.37 -10.72 -1.44
N ALA A 118 4.14 -11.80 -1.43
CA ALA A 118 4.35 -12.62 -0.24
C ALA A 118 4.95 -11.81 0.91
N LEU A 119 6.06 -11.12 0.64
CA LEU A 119 6.74 -10.29 1.62
C LEU A 119 5.85 -9.14 2.10
N TYR A 120 5.15 -8.44 1.21
CA TYR A 120 4.19 -7.39 1.61
C TYR A 120 3.06 -7.92 2.48
N ARG A 121 2.47 -9.07 2.11
CA ARG A 121 1.39 -9.68 2.90
C ARG A 121 1.89 -10.06 4.28
N ALA A 122 3.05 -10.71 4.37
CA ALA A 122 3.68 -11.09 5.64
C ALA A 122 4.02 -9.86 6.49
N ALA A 123 4.54 -8.80 5.87
CA ALA A 123 4.86 -7.55 6.55
C ALA A 123 3.63 -6.90 7.20
N LEU A 124 2.50 -6.85 6.47
CA LEU A 124 1.26 -6.26 6.96
C LEU A 124 0.56 -7.14 8.01
N THR A 125 0.43 -8.44 7.74
CA THR A 125 -0.33 -9.37 8.60
C THR A 125 0.47 -9.89 9.78
N GLY A 126 1.81 -9.98 9.65
CA GLY A 126 2.68 -10.67 10.61
C GLY A 126 2.73 -12.18 10.41
N GLU A 127 2.06 -12.71 9.39
CA GLU A 127 2.08 -14.13 9.06
C GLU A 127 3.44 -14.53 8.47
N ALA A 128 3.88 -15.76 8.75
CA ALA A 128 5.13 -16.27 8.22
C ALA A 128 5.01 -16.54 6.71
N VAL A 129 6.09 -16.28 5.96
CA VAL A 129 6.22 -16.71 4.57
C VAL A 129 6.72 -18.15 4.55
N VAL A 130 5.93 -19.05 3.96
CA VAL A 130 6.29 -20.45 3.78
C VAL A 130 6.61 -20.68 2.29
N PRO A 131 7.87 -20.94 1.92
CA PRO A 131 8.24 -21.23 0.54
C PRO A 131 7.74 -22.63 0.12
N GLY A 132 7.42 -22.78 -1.16
CA GLY A 132 7.11 -24.07 -1.76
C GLY A 132 8.34 -24.98 -1.81
N VAL A 133 8.11 -26.29 -1.63
CA VAL A 133 9.18 -27.31 -1.58
C VAL A 133 10.03 -27.35 -2.85
N GLN A 134 9.46 -26.94 -3.98
CA GLN A 134 10.11 -26.97 -5.30
C GLN A 134 10.73 -25.60 -5.69
N ASN A 135 10.76 -24.62 -4.77
CA ASN A 135 11.33 -23.31 -5.08
C ASN A 135 12.80 -23.43 -5.47
N LYS A 136 13.17 -22.79 -6.59
CA LYS A 136 14.54 -22.79 -7.10
C LYS A 136 15.39 -21.66 -6.52
N HIS A 137 14.76 -20.59 -6.03
CA HIS A 137 15.46 -19.45 -5.46
C HIS A 137 15.61 -19.55 -3.93
N ALA A 138 16.74 -19.05 -3.45
CA ALA A 138 17.02 -18.93 -2.02
C ALA A 138 16.10 -17.88 -1.38
N ASP A 139 15.63 -18.16 -0.16
CA ASP A 139 14.66 -17.35 0.57
C ASP A 139 15.31 -16.18 1.36
N ASN A 140 16.54 -15.83 1.02
CA ASN A 140 17.27 -14.73 1.66
C ASN A 140 16.73 -13.39 1.18
N LEU A 141 16.37 -12.50 2.10
CA LEU A 141 15.94 -11.13 1.79
C LEU A 141 17.11 -10.31 1.24
N SER A 142 16.83 -9.46 0.25
CA SER A 142 17.74 -8.36 -0.08
C SER A 142 17.77 -7.33 1.06
N ASP A 143 18.77 -6.46 1.07
CA ASP A 143 18.87 -5.40 2.09
C ASP A 143 17.62 -4.49 2.09
N ASP A 144 17.10 -4.15 0.90
CA ASP A 144 15.88 -3.35 0.75
C ASP A 144 14.63 -4.10 1.25
N GLU A 145 14.52 -5.40 0.96
CA GLU A 145 13.43 -6.23 1.46
C GLU A 145 13.49 -6.38 2.98
N ALA A 146 14.69 -6.58 3.54
CA ALA A 146 14.91 -6.68 4.98
C ALA A 146 14.53 -5.36 5.68
N LEU A 147 14.93 -4.22 5.11
CA LEU A 147 14.61 -2.91 5.66
C LEU A 147 13.10 -2.62 5.61
N MET A 148 12.43 -2.98 4.52
CA MET A 148 10.98 -2.91 4.39
C MET A 148 10.27 -3.79 5.44
N MET A 149 10.71 -5.03 5.62
CA MET A 149 10.14 -5.95 6.60
C MET A 149 10.27 -5.40 8.02
N ARG A 150 11.47 -4.91 8.40
CA ARG A 150 11.71 -4.25 9.69
C ARG A 150 10.80 -3.04 9.90
N TRP A 151 10.69 -2.17 8.89
CA TRP A 151 9.81 -1.00 8.95
C TRP A 151 8.36 -1.39 9.25
N PHE A 152 7.78 -2.33 8.51
CA PHE A 152 6.38 -2.74 8.74
C PHE A 152 6.19 -3.43 10.09
N GLN A 153 7.14 -4.26 10.54
CA GLN A 153 7.09 -4.91 11.85
C GLN A 153 7.11 -3.90 13.00
N ALA A 154 7.98 -2.89 12.93
CA ALA A 154 8.02 -1.80 13.89
C ALA A 154 6.76 -0.93 13.80
N ALA A 155 6.33 -0.60 12.59
CA ALA A 155 5.18 0.29 12.37
C ALA A 155 3.85 -0.28 12.90
N LYS A 156 3.69 -1.61 12.93
CA LYS A 156 2.52 -2.27 13.54
C LYS A 156 2.38 -2.05 15.04
N GLN A 157 3.49 -1.77 15.72
CA GLN A 157 3.56 -1.55 17.16
C GLN A 157 3.60 -0.07 17.53
N ALA A 158 3.78 0.81 16.54
CA ALA A 158 3.95 2.23 16.73
C ALA A 158 2.63 2.99 16.61
N SER A 159 2.48 4.05 17.41
CA SER A 159 1.47 5.07 17.19
C SER A 159 1.82 5.93 15.97
N ARG A 160 0.84 6.63 15.39
CA ARG A 160 1.07 7.54 14.27
C ARG A 160 2.03 8.66 14.63
N GLU A 161 1.99 9.16 15.86
CA GLU A 161 2.89 10.18 16.38
C GLU A 161 4.33 9.68 16.41
N GLN A 162 4.55 8.42 16.83
CA GLN A 162 5.87 7.79 16.81
C GLN A 162 6.39 7.60 15.38
N LEU A 163 5.52 7.18 14.45
CA LEU A 163 5.87 7.07 13.03
C LEU A 163 6.26 8.42 12.42
N VAL A 164 5.50 9.47 12.71
CA VAL A 164 5.78 10.84 12.25
C VAL A 164 7.10 11.35 12.87
N ALA A 165 7.33 11.11 14.15
CA ALA A 165 8.55 11.52 14.83
C ALA A 165 9.79 10.81 14.26
N ALA A 166 9.69 9.51 13.94
CA ALA A 166 10.81 8.73 13.40
C ALA A 166 11.20 9.13 11.96
N THR A 167 10.25 9.63 11.17
CA THR A 167 10.44 9.92 9.74
C THR A 167 10.52 11.40 9.39
N GLY A 168 9.99 12.27 10.24
CA GLY A 168 9.78 13.69 9.92
C GLY A 168 8.72 13.95 8.84
N LEU A 169 8.02 12.90 8.39
CA LEU A 169 6.99 13.01 7.35
C LEU A 169 5.66 13.53 7.91
N SER A 170 4.82 14.04 7.01
CA SER A 170 3.46 14.42 7.40
C SER A 170 2.66 13.18 7.85
N LYS A 171 1.64 13.40 8.68
CA LYS A 171 0.73 12.33 9.10
C LYS A 171 0.03 11.61 7.93
N TYR A 172 -0.09 12.26 6.76
CA TYR A 172 -0.68 11.68 5.55
C TYR A 172 0.36 11.03 4.63
N ASP A 173 1.65 11.18 4.92
CA ASP A 173 2.73 10.60 4.11
C ASP A 173 3.37 9.40 4.78
N VAL A 174 3.32 9.31 6.11
CA VAL A 174 3.99 8.23 6.84
C VAL A 174 3.47 6.83 6.50
N GLY A 175 2.17 6.69 6.21
CA GLY A 175 1.60 5.42 5.76
C GLY A 175 1.97 5.00 4.34
N ARG A 176 2.75 5.82 3.61
CA ARG A 176 3.33 5.47 2.30
C ARG A 176 4.68 4.76 2.44
N VAL A 177 5.32 4.86 3.60
CA VAL A 177 6.64 4.28 3.84
C VAL A 177 6.55 2.75 3.77
N GLY A 178 7.48 2.14 3.04
CA GLY A 178 7.47 0.71 2.76
C GLY A 178 6.68 0.33 1.50
N MET A 179 5.89 1.23 0.90
CA MET A 179 5.04 0.93 -0.27
C MET A 179 5.67 1.28 -1.63
N HIS A 180 7.00 1.33 -1.71
CA HIS A 180 7.74 1.84 -2.87
C HIS A 180 7.42 1.11 -4.20
N ALA A 181 7.00 -0.16 -4.14
CA ALA A 181 6.52 -0.90 -5.31
C ALA A 181 5.29 -0.27 -5.99
N CYS A 182 4.57 0.62 -5.29
CA CYS A 182 3.34 1.23 -5.77
C CYS A 182 3.55 2.54 -6.58
N LYS A 183 4.79 2.94 -6.88
CA LYS A 183 5.19 4.21 -7.53
C LYS A 183 4.86 5.50 -6.76
N TRP A 184 3.87 5.48 -5.88
CA TRP A 184 3.53 6.57 -4.96
C TRP A 184 4.03 6.32 -3.53
N GLY A 185 4.55 5.13 -3.23
CA GLY A 185 5.14 4.82 -1.93
C GLY A 185 6.51 5.46 -1.71
N ILE A 186 6.96 5.44 -0.46
CA ILE A 186 8.25 5.98 -0.03
C ILE A 186 9.12 4.82 0.42
N PRO A 187 10.35 4.63 -0.09
CA PRO A 187 11.25 3.61 0.42
C PRO A 187 11.67 3.97 1.86
N PRO A 188 11.67 3.02 2.80
CA PRO A 188 12.22 3.26 4.13
C PRO A 188 13.74 3.49 4.03
N VAL A 189 14.29 4.26 4.96
CA VAL A 189 15.74 4.40 5.14
C VAL A 189 16.14 3.85 6.51
N ALA A 190 17.37 3.35 6.63
CA ALA A 190 17.89 2.73 7.86
C ALA A 190 17.66 3.59 9.11
N GLU A 191 17.97 4.88 9.01
CA GLU A 191 17.80 5.83 10.12
C GLU A 191 16.35 5.89 10.64
N TRP A 192 15.35 5.86 9.75
CA TRP A 192 13.94 5.89 10.18
C TRP A 192 13.54 4.61 10.90
N VAL A 193 14.01 3.46 10.41
CA VAL A 193 13.74 2.16 11.02
C VAL A 193 14.38 2.09 12.41
N ASP A 194 15.67 2.41 12.51
CA ASP A 194 16.42 2.37 13.77
C ASP A 194 15.86 3.36 14.81
N ASN A 195 15.42 4.54 14.38
CA ASN A 195 14.78 5.52 15.26
C ASN A 195 13.41 5.03 15.73
N LEU A 196 12.63 4.38 14.87
CA LEU A 196 11.32 3.84 15.22
C LEU A 196 11.46 2.68 16.22
N GLU A 197 12.30 1.69 15.91
CA GLU A 197 12.59 0.54 16.77
C GLU A 197 13.02 0.98 18.18
N ARG A 198 13.93 1.96 18.26
CA ARG A 198 14.34 2.58 19.53
C ARG A 198 13.18 3.23 20.28
N THR A 199 12.26 3.89 19.57
CA THR A 199 11.11 4.60 20.15
C THR A 199 10.07 3.62 20.71
N ILE A 200 9.92 2.45 20.10
CA ILE A 200 8.97 1.41 20.53
C ILE A 200 9.60 0.37 21.48
N GLY A 201 10.92 0.35 21.62
CA GLY A 201 11.65 -0.53 22.53
C GLY A 201 11.86 -1.95 22.00
N VAL A 202 12.07 -2.09 20.69
CA VAL A 202 12.35 -3.37 20.00
C VAL A 202 13.79 -3.37 19.48
#